data_AF-A0A4Z2DDQ3-F1
#
_entry.id   AF-A0A4Z2DDQ3-F1
#
_cell.length_a   1.000
_cell.length_b   1.000
_cell.length_c   1.000
_cell.angle_alpha   90.00
_cell.angle_beta   90.00
_cell.angle_gamma   90.00
#
_symmetry.space_group_name_H-M   'P 1'
#
loop_
_entity.id
_entity.type
_entity.pdbx_description
1 polymer ?
#
loop_
_entity_poly.entity_id
_entity_poly.type
_entity_poly.pdbx_seq_one_letter_code
_entity_poly.pdbx_strand_id
1 'polypeptide(L)'
;MAFQLDSKDQPSLADMTEAAIKILSRNSMGFLLLVEGGRIDHGHHGDQANYALSETLELEKAIEKTMSLVDEKETLLIVTADHSHGYGVIGYATRNMSVLDVDNTAKGRDNKSYLTSSYFNGPRGLMNEIRSDPATENTFANNYTAQSLVSLSSATHSAEDVPIYANGPYSELFHSSMDNTFIAHAIMYSLCIGPYTHQSHCDNKPTSGSQFTGFRQHSYHYVVFLCILLYNFLH
;
A
#
# COMPACT_ATOMS: atom_id res chain seq x y z
N MET A 1 13.17 -9.87 -1.20
CA MET A 1 14.07 -8.72 -1.42
C MET A 1 14.45 -8.14 -0.06
N ALA A 2 15.57 -7.42 0.03
CA ALA A 2 15.91 -6.67 1.25
C ALA A 2 14.90 -5.55 1.48
N PHE A 3 14.91 -4.92 2.67
CA PHE A 3 14.19 -3.67 2.86
C PHE A 3 14.88 -2.61 2.02
N GLN A 4 14.16 -1.66 1.46
CA GLN A 4 14.71 -0.61 0.62
C GLN A 4 15.84 0.15 1.31
N LEU A 5 15.71 0.41 2.62
CA LEU A 5 16.76 1.06 3.42
C LEU A 5 18.07 0.25 3.53
N ASP A 6 18.01 -1.06 3.31
CA ASP A 6 19.15 -1.98 3.39
C ASP A 6 19.54 -2.56 2.03
N SER A 7 18.80 -2.21 0.97
CA SER A 7 19.04 -2.69 -0.39
C SER A 7 20.22 -1.95 -1.02
N LYS A 8 21.25 -2.69 -1.44
CA LYS A 8 22.43 -2.13 -2.11
C LYS A 8 22.56 -2.56 -3.58
N ASP A 9 22.22 -3.82 -3.86
CA ASP A 9 22.47 -4.46 -5.17
C ASP A 9 21.20 -5.13 -5.74
N GLN A 10 20.00 -4.63 -5.40
CA GLN A 10 18.72 -5.13 -5.90
C GLN A 10 17.94 -3.98 -6.54
N PRO A 11 17.16 -4.23 -7.62
CA PRO A 11 16.31 -3.20 -8.20
C PRO A 11 15.28 -2.72 -7.16
N SER A 12 14.91 -1.44 -7.23
CA SER A 12 13.83 -0.91 -6.40
C SER A 12 12.46 -1.41 -6.90
N LEU A 13 11.39 -1.21 -6.11
CA LEU A 13 10.04 -1.54 -6.58
C LEU A 13 9.67 -0.69 -7.81
N ALA A 14 10.06 0.57 -7.82
CA ALA A 14 9.90 1.45 -8.98
C ALA A 14 10.66 0.94 -10.22
N ASP A 15 11.90 0.46 -10.07
CA ASP A 15 12.69 -0.09 -11.18
C ASP A 15 12.04 -1.35 -11.77
N MET A 16 11.57 -2.27 -10.91
CA MET A 16 10.86 -3.48 -11.35
C MET A 16 9.55 -3.14 -12.05
N THR A 17 8.82 -2.16 -11.54
CA THR A 17 7.56 -1.67 -12.11
C THR A 17 7.78 -1.07 -13.50
N GLU A 18 8.80 -0.21 -13.64
CA GLU A 18 9.19 0.38 -14.93
C GLU A 18 9.57 -0.72 -15.95
N ALA A 19 10.35 -1.72 -15.52
CA ALA A 19 10.73 -2.83 -16.38
C ALA A 19 9.52 -3.65 -16.83
N ALA A 20 8.59 -3.95 -15.92
CA ALA A 20 7.36 -4.68 -16.23
C ALA A 20 6.50 -3.91 -17.25
N ILE A 21 6.25 -2.62 -17.02
CA ILE A 21 5.45 -1.78 -17.92
C ILE A 21 6.08 -1.72 -19.32
N LYS A 22 7.41 -1.53 -19.42
CA LYS A 22 8.13 -1.50 -20.72
C LYS A 22 8.04 -2.79 -21.53
N ILE A 23 7.82 -3.93 -20.88
CA ILE A 23 7.65 -5.22 -21.54
C ILE A 23 6.17 -5.42 -21.91
N LEU A 24 5.28 -5.20 -20.94
CA LEU A 24 3.84 -5.47 -21.08
C LEU A 24 3.16 -4.50 -22.06
N SER A 25 3.59 -3.23 -22.13
CA SER A 25 3.05 -2.23 -23.06
C SER A 25 3.30 -2.53 -24.54
N ARG A 26 4.11 -3.56 -24.85
CA ARG A 26 4.31 -4.03 -26.23
C ARG A 26 3.10 -4.80 -26.76
N ASN A 27 2.20 -5.24 -25.88
CA ASN A 27 0.96 -5.91 -26.29
C ASN A 27 -0.11 -4.88 -26.64
N SER A 28 -0.48 -4.80 -27.93
CA SER A 28 -1.52 -3.88 -28.40
C SER A 28 -2.92 -4.17 -27.84
N MET A 29 -3.14 -5.35 -27.25
CA MET A 29 -4.39 -5.70 -26.56
C MET A 29 -4.43 -5.21 -25.11
N GLY A 30 -3.34 -4.59 -24.61
CA GLY A 30 -3.22 -4.16 -23.22
C GLY A 30 -2.57 -5.19 -22.31
N PHE A 31 -2.57 -4.88 -21.01
CA PHE A 31 -2.08 -5.77 -19.96
C PHE A 31 -2.83 -5.55 -18.65
N LEU A 32 -2.69 -6.52 -17.75
CA LEU A 32 -2.97 -6.38 -16.32
C LEU A 32 -1.63 -6.55 -15.60
N LEU A 33 -1.27 -5.59 -14.77
CA LEU A 33 -0.06 -5.66 -13.94
C LEU A 33 -0.46 -5.54 -12.47
N LEU A 34 0.06 -6.44 -11.62
CA LEU A 34 -0.02 -6.33 -10.17
C LEU A 34 1.34 -5.92 -9.61
N VAL A 35 1.39 -4.85 -8.81
CA VAL A 35 2.60 -4.39 -8.11
C VAL A 35 2.33 -4.34 -6.61
N GLU A 36 3.24 -4.92 -5.83
CA GLU A 36 3.06 -5.14 -4.40
C GLU A 36 4.19 -4.51 -3.56
N GLY A 37 3.83 -3.67 -2.60
CA GLY A 37 4.71 -3.17 -1.54
C GLY A 37 4.82 -4.13 -0.35
N GLY A 38 5.02 -5.43 -0.59
CA GLY A 38 4.79 -6.48 0.42
C GLY A 38 5.70 -6.45 1.65
N ARG A 39 6.74 -5.60 1.67
CA ARG A 39 7.60 -5.42 2.85
C ARG A 39 7.09 -4.36 3.83
N ILE A 40 6.07 -3.58 3.47
CA ILE A 40 5.37 -2.68 4.40
C ILE A 40 4.86 -3.50 5.59
N ASP A 41 4.16 -4.59 5.29
CA ASP A 41 3.65 -5.57 6.26
C ASP A 41 4.76 -6.13 7.15
N HIS A 42 5.85 -6.62 6.55
CA HIS A 42 6.97 -7.18 7.30
C HIS A 42 7.61 -6.17 8.27
N GLY A 43 7.65 -4.88 7.89
CA GLY A 43 8.11 -3.82 8.78
C GLY A 43 7.18 -3.65 9.99
N HIS A 44 5.87 -3.69 9.77
CA HIS A 44 4.88 -3.60 10.85
C HIS A 44 4.89 -4.83 11.77
N HIS A 45 4.98 -6.05 11.22
CA HIS A 45 5.17 -7.27 12.01
C HIS A 45 6.36 -7.21 12.96
N GLY A 46 7.41 -6.48 12.58
CA GLY A 46 8.62 -6.25 13.39
C GLY A 46 8.53 -5.10 14.39
N ASP A 47 7.39 -4.42 14.54
CA ASP A 47 7.25 -3.12 15.24
C ASP A 47 8.27 -2.05 14.71
N GLN A 48 8.67 -2.15 13.44
CA GLN A 48 9.73 -1.35 12.82
C GLN A 48 9.13 -0.30 11.87
N ALA A 49 8.62 0.79 12.45
CA ALA A 49 7.97 1.86 11.69
C ALA A 49 8.87 2.50 10.61
N ASN A 50 10.18 2.60 10.84
CA ASN A 50 11.10 3.17 9.84
C ASN A 50 11.14 2.32 8.56
N TYR A 51 11.23 0.98 8.70
CA TYR A 51 11.11 0.10 7.55
C TYR A 51 9.73 0.20 6.92
N ALA A 52 8.65 0.02 7.69
CA ALA A 52 7.29 0.01 7.14
C ALA A 52 6.98 1.28 6.33
N LEU A 53 7.27 2.46 6.89
CA LEU A 53 7.01 3.74 6.23
C LEU A 53 7.94 4.00 5.03
N SER A 54 9.20 3.52 5.09
CA SER A 54 10.12 3.64 3.96
C SER A 54 9.73 2.72 2.80
N GLU A 55 9.22 1.52 3.08
CA GLU A 55 8.63 0.65 2.04
C GLU A 55 7.35 1.27 1.46
N THR A 56 6.54 1.96 2.27
CA THR A 56 5.37 2.70 1.77
C THR A 56 5.79 3.82 0.81
N LEU A 57 6.86 4.54 1.14
CA LEU A 57 7.45 5.54 0.24
C LEU A 57 7.99 4.91 -1.06
N GLU A 58 8.52 3.69 -1.00
CA GLU A 58 8.97 2.98 -2.19
C GLU A 58 7.79 2.51 -3.07
N LEU A 59 6.66 2.14 -2.47
CA LEU A 59 5.40 1.91 -3.19
C LEU A 59 4.89 3.20 -3.85
N GLU A 60 4.94 4.34 -3.15
CA GLU A 60 4.58 5.65 -3.71
C GLU A 60 5.41 5.96 -4.97
N LYS A 61 6.73 5.77 -4.92
CA LYS A 61 7.58 5.96 -6.11
C LYS A 61 7.24 5.02 -7.25
N ALA A 62 6.84 3.78 -6.96
CA ALA A 62 6.40 2.85 -7.99
C ALA A 62 5.08 3.32 -8.64
N ILE A 63 4.16 3.89 -7.86
CA ILE A 63 2.92 4.52 -8.35
C ILE A 63 3.26 5.73 -9.23
N GLU A 64 4.09 6.66 -8.77
CA GLU A 64 4.55 7.82 -9.55
C GLU A 64 5.21 7.39 -10.87
N LYS A 65 6.03 6.34 -10.81
CA LYS A 65 6.68 5.77 -11.97
C LYS A 65 5.67 5.22 -12.97
N THR A 66 4.65 4.48 -12.52
CA THR A 66 3.56 4.02 -13.38
C THR A 66 2.84 5.19 -14.03
N MET A 67 2.45 6.20 -13.27
CA MET A 67 1.76 7.39 -13.79
C MET A 67 2.58 8.10 -14.88
N SER A 68 3.92 8.08 -14.77
CA SER A 68 4.80 8.65 -15.80
C SER A 68 4.92 7.82 -17.09
N LEU A 69 4.47 6.56 -17.10
CA LEU A 69 4.67 5.59 -18.18
C LEU A 69 3.37 5.16 -18.88
N VAL A 70 2.20 5.50 -18.34
CA VAL A 70 0.88 5.10 -18.87
C VAL A 70 0.05 6.32 -19.27
N ASP A 71 -0.96 6.13 -20.12
CA ASP A 71 -1.98 7.16 -20.40
C ASP A 71 -3.18 6.91 -19.48
N GLU A 72 -3.42 7.82 -18.53
CA GLU A 72 -4.55 7.75 -17.58
C GLU A 72 -5.92 7.74 -18.29
N LYS A 73 -6.01 8.10 -19.57
CA LYS A 73 -7.27 7.97 -20.36
C LYS A 73 -7.56 6.54 -20.79
N GLU A 74 -6.55 5.68 -20.81
CA GLU A 74 -6.62 4.29 -21.26
C GLU A 74 -6.26 3.31 -20.13
N THR A 75 -5.91 3.83 -18.96
CA THR A 75 -5.45 3.04 -17.81
C THR A 75 -6.24 3.32 -16.54
N LEU A 76 -6.92 2.28 -16.05
CA LEU A 76 -7.43 2.25 -14.68
C LEU A 76 -6.27 1.87 -13.75
N LEU A 77 -5.91 2.81 -12.89
CA LEU A 77 -4.97 2.66 -11.80
C LEU A 77 -5.74 2.49 -10.49
N ILE A 78 -5.48 1.43 -9.73
CA ILE A 78 -6.06 1.19 -8.41
C ILE A 78 -4.93 1.00 -7.41
N VAL A 79 -5.02 1.65 -6.24
CA VAL A 79 -4.12 1.48 -5.10
C VAL A 79 -4.96 1.14 -3.87
N THR A 80 -4.64 0.04 -3.20
CA THR A 80 -5.31 -0.42 -1.99
C THR A 80 -4.35 -1.21 -1.11
N ALA A 81 -4.77 -1.51 0.12
CA ALA A 81 -4.20 -2.56 0.94
C ALA A 81 -5.10 -3.81 0.96
N ASP A 82 -4.53 -4.95 1.36
CA ASP A 82 -5.23 -6.19 1.70
C ASP A 82 -5.78 -6.15 3.14
N HIS A 83 -5.03 -5.56 4.07
CA HIS A 83 -5.41 -5.29 5.44
C HIS A 83 -4.57 -4.16 6.05
N SER A 84 -4.85 -3.80 7.31
CA SER A 84 -4.06 -2.84 8.08
C SER A 84 -3.23 -3.55 9.17
N HIS A 85 -2.64 -2.79 10.08
CA HIS A 85 -1.86 -3.27 11.22
C HIS A 85 -2.27 -2.58 12.52
N GLY A 86 -1.95 -3.22 13.66
CA GLY A 86 -2.10 -2.63 15.00
C GLY A 86 -1.14 -1.46 15.27
N TYR A 87 -1.06 -0.51 14.36
CA TYR A 87 -0.17 0.64 14.30
C TYR A 87 -0.97 1.94 14.41
N GLY A 88 -0.41 2.94 15.08
CA GLY A 88 -1.03 4.24 15.19
C GLY A 88 0.00 5.37 15.26
N VAL A 89 -0.41 6.53 14.75
CA VAL A 89 0.30 7.81 14.94
C VAL A 89 -0.42 8.55 16.05
N ILE A 90 0.23 8.69 17.20
CA ILE A 90 -0.37 9.22 18.43
C ILE A 90 0.38 10.45 18.95
N GLY A 91 -0.24 11.13 19.91
CA GLY A 91 0.34 12.27 20.61
C GLY A 91 -0.12 13.62 20.08
N TYR A 92 0.61 14.66 20.47
CA TYR A 92 0.40 16.06 20.12
C TYR A 92 1.68 16.67 19.54
N ALA A 93 2.43 15.86 18.79
CA ALA A 93 3.66 16.25 18.11
C ALA A 93 3.50 17.56 17.33
N THR A 94 4.50 18.43 17.41
CA THR A 94 4.51 19.68 16.66
C THR A 94 4.65 19.43 15.16
N ARG A 95 4.18 20.36 14.32
CA ARG A 95 4.10 20.20 12.86
C ARG A 95 5.40 19.74 12.17
N ASN A 96 6.56 20.07 12.72
CA ASN A 96 7.87 19.79 12.10
C ASN A 96 8.58 18.56 12.69
N MET A 97 7.95 17.83 13.61
CA MET A 97 8.52 16.61 14.16
C MET A 97 8.35 15.45 13.19
N SER A 98 9.36 14.56 13.17
CA SER A 98 9.26 13.30 12.43
C SER A 98 8.23 12.39 13.10
N VAL A 99 7.55 11.58 12.30
CA VAL A 99 6.64 10.53 12.79
C VAL A 99 7.39 9.45 13.58
N LEU A 100 8.68 9.26 13.30
CA LEU A 100 9.59 8.35 14.02
C LEU A 100 10.18 8.95 15.29
N ASP A 101 9.89 10.22 15.57
CA ASP A 101 10.44 10.94 16.71
C ASP A 101 9.68 10.61 18.00
N VAL A 102 10.30 11.05 19.09
CA VAL A 102 9.72 11.02 20.43
C VAL A 102 8.84 12.26 20.61
N ASP A 103 7.59 12.05 21.00
CA ASP A 103 6.74 13.13 21.45
C ASP A 103 7.09 13.51 22.90
N ASN A 104 7.59 14.73 23.07
CA ASN A 104 7.97 15.30 24.36
C ASN A 104 7.01 16.40 24.84
N THR A 105 5.90 16.63 24.14
CA THR A 105 4.89 17.62 24.52
C THR A 105 4.13 17.20 25.77
N ALA A 106 4.06 15.89 26.04
CA ALA A 106 3.55 15.30 27.26
C ALA A 106 4.44 14.13 27.73
N LYS A 107 4.30 13.76 29.00
CA LYS A 107 4.98 12.61 29.59
C LYS A 107 3.93 11.60 30.07
N GLY A 108 4.31 10.32 30.05
CA GLY A 108 3.53 9.29 30.73
C GLY A 108 3.49 9.54 32.24
N ARG A 109 2.59 8.85 32.95
CA ARG A 109 2.52 8.90 34.43
C ARG A 109 3.79 8.35 35.10
N ASP A 110 4.62 7.65 34.34
CA ASP A 110 5.96 7.18 34.71
C ASP A 110 7.08 8.22 34.44
N ASN A 111 6.70 9.45 34.06
CA ASN A 111 7.59 10.57 33.73
C ASN A 111 8.52 10.33 32.52
N LYS A 112 8.19 9.38 31.64
CA LYS A 112 8.96 9.04 30.43
C LYS A 112 8.25 9.55 29.17
N SER A 113 9.00 9.86 28.10
CA SER A 113 8.39 10.24 26.81
C SER A 113 7.71 9.05 26.13
N TYR A 114 7.05 9.25 24.99
CA TYR A 114 6.50 8.19 24.15
C TYR A 114 6.78 8.47 22.67
N LEU A 115 6.70 7.44 21.81
CA LEU A 115 6.89 7.57 20.37
C LEU A 115 5.61 8.07 19.70
N THR A 116 5.77 8.89 18.67
CA THR A 116 4.64 9.27 17.80
C THR A 116 4.11 8.05 17.04
N SER A 117 4.99 7.27 16.39
CA SER A 117 4.67 5.93 15.84
C SER A 117 4.60 4.87 16.94
N SER A 118 3.43 4.26 17.16
CA SER A 118 3.20 3.27 18.23
C SER A 118 2.48 2.03 17.72
N TYR A 119 2.71 0.89 18.40
CA TYR A 119 2.07 -0.40 18.11
C TYR A 119 1.32 -0.95 19.33
N PHE A 120 0.19 -1.62 19.09
CA PHE A 120 -0.63 -2.22 20.15
C PHE A 120 -0.08 -3.55 20.64
N ASN A 121 0.52 -4.36 19.78
CA ASN A 121 1.12 -5.65 20.13
C ASN A 121 2.30 -5.95 19.21
N GLY A 122 3.22 -6.82 19.63
CA GLY A 122 4.36 -7.19 18.81
C GLY A 122 5.60 -7.67 19.58
N PRO A 123 6.74 -7.83 18.87
CA PRO A 123 7.97 -8.47 19.36
C PRO A 123 8.60 -7.80 20.58
N ARG A 124 8.33 -6.51 20.83
CA ARG A 124 8.86 -5.78 21.98
C ARG A 124 7.75 -5.37 22.95
N GLY A 125 6.74 -6.23 23.11
CA GLY A 125 5.76 -6.07 24.18
C GLY A 125 6.35 -6.35 25.56
N LEU A 126 5.92 -5.58 26.56
CA LEU A 126 6.48 -5.65 27.91
C LEU A 126 6.07 -6.93 28.65
N MET A 127 7.04 -7.67 29.19
CA MET A 127 6.80 -8.85 30.03
C MET A 127 7.42 -8.65 31.41
N ASN A 128 6.62 -8.17 32.37
CA ASN A 128 7.07 -7.87 33.76
C ASN A 128 8.22 -6.85 33.84
N GLU A 129 8.40 -6.04 32.79
CA GLU A 129 9.41 -4.98 32.72
C GLU A 129 8.77 -3.60 32.84
N ILE A 130 9.55 -2.62 33.30
CA ILE A 130 9.14 -1.23 33.27
C ILE A 130 9.43 -0.70 31.87
N ARG A 131 8.45 -0.02 31.27
CA ARG A 131 8.56 0.68 29.97
C ARG A 131 9.87 1.47 29.87
N SER A 132 10.57 1.41 28.74
CA SER A 132 11.78 2.23 28.52
C SER A 132 11.39 3.66 28.13
N ASP A 133 12.33 4.60 28.28
CA ASP A 133 12.12 5.96 27.77
C ASP A 133 12.69 6.04 26.35
N PRO A 134 11.86 6.13 25.30
CA PRO A 134 12.36 6.21 23.93
C PRO A 134 13.23 7.45 23.69
N ALA A 135 13.15 8.49 24.54
CA ALA A 135 14.07 9.64 24.50
C ALA A 135 15.54 9.28 24.74
N THR A 136 15.81 8.08 25.26
CA THR A 136 17.17 7.56 25.51
C THR A 136 17.63 6.56 24.44
N GLU A 137 16.79 6.29 23.44
CA GLU A 137 17.03 5.28 22.41
C GLU A 137 17.30 5.92 21.04
N ASN A 138 17.97 5.19 20.15
CA ASN A 138 18.13 5.62 18.76
C ASN A 138 16.91 5.22 17.94
N THR A 139 15.84 6.03 18.01
CA THR A 139 14.56 5.76 17.36
C THR A 139 14.61 5.83 15.83
N PHE A 140 15.67 6.44 15.27
CA PHE A 140 15.89 6.54 13.83
C PHE A 140 16.71 5.39 13.24
N ALA A 141 17.20 4.44 14.05
CA ALA A 141 17.86 3.26 13.52
C ALA A 141 16.89 2.48 12.61
N ASN A 142 17.36 2.00 11.45
CA ASN A 142 16.53 1.26 10.49
C ASN A 142 15.78 0.09 11.17
N ASN A 143 16.50 -0.64 12.02
CA ASN A 143 15.99 -1.80 12.74
C ASN A 143 15.41 -1.48 14.13
N TYR A 144 15.12 -0.22 14.43
CA TYR A 144 14.52 0.17 15.71
C TYR A 144 13.14 -0.48 15.86
N THR A 145 13.00 -1.33 16.88
CA THR A 145 11.74 -1.99 17.25
C THR A 145 11.07 -1.18 18.36
N ALA A 146 9.90 -0.60 18.08
CA ALA A 146 9.13 0.16 19.06
C ALA A 146 8.58 -0.77 20.16
N GLN A 147 8.39 -0.24 21.38
CA GLN A 147 7.70 -0.99 22.43
C GLN A 147 6.20 -1.07 22.13
N SER A 148 5.59 -2.21 22.45
CA SER A 148 4.16 -2.46 22.29
C SER A 148 3.50 -2.88 23.61
N LEU A 149 2.16 -2.84 23.67
CA LEU A 149 1.42 -3.14 24.90
C LEU A 149 1.38 -4.65 25.20
N VAL A 150 1.14 -5.48 24.18
CA VAL A 150 1.03 -6.93 24.31
C VAL A 150 2.20 -7.62 23.62
N SER A 151 2.94 -8.45 24.38
CA SER A 151 4.08 -9.21 23.86
C SER A 151 3.62 -10.39 22.99
N LEU A 152 4.07 -10.38 21.74
CA LEU A 152 3.87 -11.44 20.74
C LEU A 152 5.16 -11.66 19.97
N SER A 153 5.33 -12.79 19.29
CA SER A 153 6.52 -12.99 18.43
C SER A 153 6.50 -12.13 17.15
N SER A 154 5.33 -11.61 16.77
CA SER A 154 5.08 -10.77 15.61
C SER A 154 3.88 -9.87 15.92
N ALA A 155 3.92 -8.61 15.50
CA ALA A 155 2.76 -7.73 15.59
C ALA A 155 1.60 -8.30 14.75
N THR A 156 0.36 -7.97 15.05
CA THR A 156 -0.80 -8.47 14.30
C THR A 156 -1.27 -7.49 13.25
N HIS A 157 -1.87 -8.02 12.19
CA HIS A 157 -2.76 -7.25 11.31
C HIS A 157 -3.92 -6.65 12.12
N SER A 158 -4.61 -5.70 11.53
CA SER A 158 -5.85 -5.15 12.04
C SER A 158 -6.92 -5.14 10.95
N ALA A 159 -8.18 -5.03 11.38
CA ALA A 159 -9.36 -5.33 10.56
C ALA A 159 -10.19 -4.09 10.21
N GLU A 160 -9.70 -2.88 10.51
CA GLU A 160 -10.33 -1.66 10.04
C GLU A 160 -10.29 -1.55 8.51
N ASP A 161 -11.28 -0.85 7.96
CA ASP A 161 -11.36 -0.58 6.53
C ASP A 161 -10.08 0.11 6.04
N VAL A 162 -9.57 -0.38 4.91
CA VAL A 162 -8.42 0.20 4.21
C VAL A 162 -8.88 1.05 3.02
N PRO A 163 -8.17 2.14 2.69
CA PRO A 163 -8.58 3.00 1.59
C PRO A 163 -8.33 2.34 0.23
N ILE A 164 -9.21 2.65 -0.72
CA ILE A 164 -9.01 2.39 -2.15
C ILE A 164 -8.90 3.73 -2.85
N TYR A 165 -7.83 3.93 -3.60
CA TYR A 165 -7.65 5.06 -4.51
C TYR A 165 -7.73 4.56 -5.95
N ALA A 166 -8.48 5.24 -6.79
CA ALA A 166 -8.62 4.88 -8.21
C ALA A 166 -8.51 6.12 -9.11
N ASN A 167 -7.88 5.95 -10.28
CA ASN A 167 -7.77 6.95 -11.34
C ASN A 167 -7.93 6.27 -12.71
N GLY A 168 -8.51 6.99 -13.68
CA GLY A 168 -8.68 6.52 -15.06
C GLY A 168 -10.08 5.99 -15.37
N PRO A 169 -10.27 5.26 -16.50
CA PRO A 169 -11.58 4.75 -16.90
C PRO A 169 -12.20 3.84 -15.84
N TYR A 170 -13.49 4.05 -15.53
CA TYR A 170 -14.23 3.29 -14.52
C TYR A 170 -13.78 3.52 -13.07
N SER A 171 -12.91 4.50 -12.81
CA SER A 171 -12.51 4.85 -11.43
C SER A 171 -13.69 5.32 -10.57
N GLU A 172 -14.76 5.81 -11.20
CA GLU A 172 -16.01 6.18 -10.53
C GLU A 172 -16.74 5.02 -9.86
N LEU A 173 -16.39 3.76 -10.17
CA LEU A 173 -16.93 2.58 -9.48
C LEU A 173 -16.46 2.51 -8.01
N PHE A 174 -15.37 3.19 -7.66
CA PHE A 174 -14.73 3.16 -6.34
C PHE A 174 -15.15 4.37 -5.48
N HIS A 175 -16.42 4.42 -5.06
CA HIS A 175 -17.01 5.64 -4.46
C HIS A 175 -17.64 5.47 -3.06
N SER A 176 -17.62 4.29 -2.47
CA SER A 176 -18.21 4.02 -1.15
C SER A 176 -17.46 2.92 -0.40
N SER A 177 -17.85 2.66 0.85
CA SER A 177 -17.47 1.40 1.51
C SER A 177 -17.97 0.23 0.68
N MET A 178 -17.11 -0.77 0.51
CA MET A 178 -17.32 -1.93 -0.35
C MET A 178 -16.55 -3.12 0.20
N ASP A 179 -17.03 -4.32 -0.13
CA ASP A 179 -16.34 -5.55 0.16
C ASP A 179 -15.05 -5.66 -0.69
N ASN A 180 -13.96 -6.21 -0.16
CA ASN A 180 -12.69 -6.31 -0.88
C ASN A 180 -12.81 -7.15 -2.17
N THR A 181 -13.77 -8.07 -2.25
CA THR A 181 -14.06 -8.86 -3.46
C THR A 181 -14.56 -7.98 -4.61
N PHE A 182 -15.18 -6.84 -4.30
CA PHE A 182 -15.66 -5.89 -5.31
C PHE A 182 -14.52 -5.39 -6.18
N ILE A 183 -13.31 -5.22 -5.64
CA ILE A 183 -12.14 -4.74 -6.41
C ILE A 183 -11.88 -5.65 -7.61
N ALA A 184 -11.86 -6.97 -7.39
CA ALA A 184 -11.67 -7.94 -8.47
C ALA A 184 -12.82 -7.90 -9.48
N HIS A 185 -14.07 -7.77 -9.02
CA HIS A 185 -15.23 -7.67 -9.90
C HIS A 185 -15.23 -6.38 -10.74
N ALA A 186 -14.88 -5.24 -10.15
CA ALA A 186 -14.75 -3.96 -10.84
C ALA A 186 -13.62 -3.99 -11.88
N ILE A 187 -12.49 -4.63 -11.57
CA ILE A 187 -11.39 -4.87 -12.53
C ILE A 187 -11.90 -5.72 -13.69
N MET A 188 -12.55 -6.85 -13.43
CA MET A 188 -13.07 -7.74 -14.48
C MET A 188 -14.13 -7.05 -15.35
N TYR A 189 -15.02 -6.24 -14.75
CA TYR A 189 -16.00 -5.43 -15.44
C TYR A 189 -15.35 -4.41 -16.36
N SER A 190 -14.36 -3.68 -15.85
CA SER A 190 -13.63 -2.64 -16.59
C SER A 190 -12.85 -3.21 -17.77
N LEU A 191 -12.33 -4.44 -17.62
CA LEU A 191 -11.58 -5.19 -18.63
C LEU A 191 -12.44 -6.00 -19.60
N CYS A 192 -13.76 -6.07 -19.40
CA CYS A 192 -14.66 -6.93 -20.19
C CYS A 192 -14.27 -8.41 -20.18
N ILE A 193 -13.78 -8.92 -19.04
CA ILE A 193 -13.36 -10.32 -18.88
C ILE A 193 -14.27 -11.09 -17.92
N GLY A 194 -14.17 -12.42 -17.95
CA GLY A 194 -14.93 -13.29 -17.06
C GLY A 194 -16.44 -13.17 -17.30
N PRO A 195 -17.26 -12.99 -16.25
CA PRO A 195 -18.72 -12.89 -16.40
C PRO A 195 -19.20 -11.57 -17.03
N TYR A 196 -18.29 -10.62 -17.34
CA TYR A 196 -18.62 -9.28 -17.81
C TYR A 196 -18.35 -9.04 -19.29
N THR A 197 -18.24 -10.08 -20.11
CA THR A 197 -17.94 -9.95 -21.55
C THR A 197 -19.07 -9.30 -22.37
N HIS A 198 -20.30 -9.25 -21.85
CA HIS A 198 -21.51 -8.75 -22.54
C HIS A 198 -22.13 -7.53 -21.85
N GLN A 199 -21.28 -6.67 -21.29
CA GLN A 199 -21.73 -5.39 -20.75
C GLN A 199 -21.83 -4.37 -21.88
N SER A 200 -22.70 -3.36 -21.71
CA SER A 200 -22.97 -2.37 -22.75
C SER A 200 -21.73 -1.61 -23.23
N HIS A 201 -20.74 -1.39 -22.36
CA HIS A 201 -19.46 -0.77 -22.73
C HIS A 201 -18.51 -1.73 -23.44
N CYS A 202 -18.69 -3.05 -23.29
CA CYS A 202 -17.92 -4.09 -23.95
C CYS A 202 -18.44 -4.41 -25.36
N ASP A 203 -19.76 -4.32 -25.55
CA ASP A 203 -20.44 -4.70 -26.80
C ASP A 203 -20.40 -3.60 -27.89
N ASN A 204 -20.03 -2.37 -27.52
CA ASN A 204 -19.95 -1.24 -28.46
C ASN A 204 -18.76 -1.38 -29.43
N LYS A 205 -18.99 -2.11 -30.53
CA LYS A 205 -18.31 -1.85 -31.80
C LYS A 205 -18.80 -0.52 -32.37
N PRO A 206 -17.94 0.30 -32.99
CA PRO A 206 -18.33 1.61 -33.49
C PRO A 206 -19.40 1.44 -34.59
N THR A 207 -20.66 1.73 -34.27
CA THR A 207 -21.71 1.97 -35.25
C THR A 207 -21.90 3.48 -35.37
N SER A 208 -21.86 3.97 -36.60
CA SER A 208 -21.97 5.37 -36.94
C SER A 208 -23.26 5.98 -36.37
N GLY A 209 -23.11 7.03 -35.55
CA GLY A 209 -24.20 7.96 -35.26
C GLY A 209 -24.89 7.79 -33.91
N SER A 210 -24.21 8.12 -32.82
CA SER A 210 -24.85 8.77 -31.67
C SER A 210 -23.80 9.57 -30.88
N GLN A 211 -24.14 10.81 -30.56
CA GLN A 211 -23.26 11.79 -29.91
C GLN A 211 -23.18 11.58 -28.39
N PHE A 212 -22.66 10.43 -27.97
CA PHE A 212 -21.88 10.38 -26.75
C PHE A 212 -20.45 10.15 -27.20
N THR A 213 -19.57 11.13 -26.98
CA THR A 213 -18.13 10.99 -27.22
C THR A 213 -17.56 10.04 -26.16
N GLY A 214 -17.89 8.76 -26.28
CA GLY A 214 -17.14 7.66 -25.71
C GLY A 214 -15.79 7.62 -26.40
N PHE A 215 -14.74 7.70 -25.58
CA PHE A 215 -13.35 7.74 -26.00
C PHE A 215 -13.03 6.62 -26.98
N ARG A 216 -12.16 6.95 -27.94
CA ARG A 216 -11.70 6.07 -29.02
C ARG A 216 -11.40 4.66 -28.51
N GLN A 217 -11.72 3.69 -29.37
CA GLN A 217 -11.25 2.32 -29.36
C GLN A 217 -9.71 2.29 -29.50
N HIS A 218 -9.02 2.61 -28.42
CA HIS A 218 -7.57 2.53 -28.29
C HIS A 218 -7.24 1.60 -27.13
N SER A 219 -6.12 0.90 -27.29
CA SER A 219 -5.58 -0.15 -26.44
C SER A 219 -5.69 0.16 -24.95
N TYR A 220 -6.65 -0.44 -24.26
CA TYR A 220 -6.78 -0.27 -22.81
C TYR A 220 -5.65 -1.01 -22.08
N HIS A 221 -4.90 -0.33 -21.21
CA HIS A 221 -3.82 -0.92 -20.41
C HIS A 221 -4.19 -0.79 -18.93
N TYR A 222 -4.26 -1.85 -18.12
CA TYR A 222 -4.73 -1.77 -16.74
C TYR A 222 -3.59 -2.10 -15.76
N VAL A 223 -3.38 -1.25 -14.75
CA VAL A 223 -2.33 -1.45 -13.73
C VAL A 223 -2.98 -1.40 -12.36
N VAL A 224 -2.88 -2.50 -11.62
CA VAL A 224 -3.42 -2.62 -10.27
C VAL A 224 -2.23 -2.65 -9.31
N PHE A 225 -2.15 -1.69 -8.40
CA PHE A 225 -1.26 -1.77 -7.26
C PHE A 225 -2.04 -2.41 -6.11
N LEU A 226 -1.59 -3.59 -5.71
CA LEU A 226 -2.20 -4.39 -4.68
C LEU A 226 -1.09 -4.79 -3.72
N CYS A 227 -1.16 -4.33 -2.48
CA CYS A 227 -0.54 -5.07 -1.38
C CYS A 227 -1.39 -6.32 -1.17
N ILE A 228 -0.86 -7.51 -1.51
CA ILE A 228 -1.45 -8.80 -1.11
C ILE A 228 -0.32 -9.69 -0.60
N LEU A 229 -0.31 -9.95 0.71
CA LEU A 229 0.37 -11.11 1.24
C LEU A 229 -0.55 -12.34 1.22
N LEU A 230 -0.21 -13.29 0.35
CA LEU A 230 -0.59 -14.69 0.55
C LEU A 230 0.42 -15.33 1.51
N TYR A 231 0.10 -15.36 2.81
CA TYR A 231 0.92 -16.09 3.77
C TYR A 231 0.83 -17.60 3.54
N ASN A 232 1.96 -18.24 3.25
CA ASN A 232 2.11 -19.70 3.28
C ASN A 232 2.43 -20.14 4.71
N PHE A 233 1.55 -20.95 5.32
CA PHE A 233 1.97 -21.83 6.42
C PHE A 233 2.91 -22.89 5.84
N LEU A 234 4.19 -22.85 6.23
CA LEU A 234 5.01 -24.05 6.29
C LEU A 234 5.09 -24.44 7.78
N HIS A 235 4.73 -25.70 8.02
CA HIS A 235 4.63 -26.36 9.32
C HIS A 235 5.80 -26.11 10.27
#